data_AF-A0A962IMH0-F1
#
_entry.id   AF-A0A962IMH0-F1
#
_cell.length_a   1.000
_cell.length_b   1.000
_cell.length_c   1.000
_cell.angle_alpha   90.00
_cell.angle_beta   90.00
_cell.angle_gamma   90.00
#
_symmetry.space_group_name_H-M   'P 1'
#
loop_
_entity.id
_entity.type
_entity.pdbx_description
1 polymer ?
#
loop_
_entity_poly.entity_id
_entity_poly.type
_entity_poly.pdbx_seq_one_letter_code
_entity_poly.pdbx_strand_id
1 'polypeptide(L)' 'MTTARSAIAPVGSAGYYHCVSRCVRRAWLCGEDRLSGKSYDHRRDWLVERVNELALIFGERVLAYAAFRQGGC' A
#
# COMPACT_ATOMS: atom_id res chain seq x y z
N MET A 1 -13.59 -4.29 -12.08
CA MET A 1 -13.38 -5.61 -12.71
C MET A 1 -12.06 -6.17 -12.22
N THR A 2 -12.01 -7.47 -11.95
CA THR A 2 -10.77 -8.19 -11.63
C THR A 2 -10.12 -8.64 -12.94
N THR A 3 -8.85 -8.28 -13.15
CA THR A 3 -8.07 -8.73 -14.32
C THR A 3 -7.23 -9.93 -13.90
N ALA A 4 -7.12 -10.94 -14.76
CA ALA A 4 -6.31 -12.13 -14.49
C ALA A 4 -4.83 -11.75 -14.29
N ARG A 5 -4.16 -12.37 -13.31
CA ARG A 5 -2.74 -12.10 -13.03
C ARG A 5 -1.86 -12.30 -14.26
N SER A 6 -2.11 -13.34 -15.04
CA SER A 6 -1.34 -13.64 -16.25
C SER A 6 -1.42 -12.55 -17.33
N ALA A 7 -2.49 -11.75 -17.35
CA ALA A 7 -2.64 -10.64 -18.29
C ALA A 7 -1.87 -9.38 -17.84
N ILE A 8 -1.56 -9.25 -16.55
CA ILE A 8 -0.83 -8.09 -15.98
C ILE A 8 0.64 -8.43 -15.79
N ALA A 9 0.92 -9.64 -15.29
CA ALA A 9 2.24 -10.17 -15.00
C ALA A 9 2.39 -11.59 -15.61
N PRO A 10 2.68 -11.69 -16.91
CA PRO A 10 3.01 -12.95 -17.56
C PRO A 10 4.20 -13.66 -16.89
N VAL A 11 4.26 -14.99 -17.01
CA VAL A 11 5.42 -15.76 -16.52
C VAL A 11 6.64 -15.40 -17.36
N GLY A 12 7.76 -15.08 -16.71
CA GLY A 12 9.02 -14.76 -17.36
C GLY A 12 9.17 -13.31 -17.84
N SER A 13 8.17 -12.44 -17.66
CA SER A 13 8.34 -11.01 -17.96
C SER A 13 8.84 -10.24 -16.74
N ALA A 14 9.99 -9.59 -16.87
CA ALA A 14 10.41 -8.54 -15.95
C ALA A 14 9.62 -7.26 -16.27
N GLY A 15 9.18 -6.54 -15.25
CA GLY A 15 8.41 -5.31 -15.43
C GLY A 15 8.31 -4.51 -14.13
N TYR A 16 7.94 -3.25 -14.28
CA TYR A 16 7.64 -2.37 -13.15
C TYR A 16 6.14 -2.32 -12.94
N TYR A 17 5.70 -2.59 -11.71
CA TYR A 17 4.28 -2.59 -11.36
C TYR A 17 3.96 -1.43 -10.44
N HIS A 18 2.90 -0.68 -10.78
CA HIS A 18 2.33 0.31 -9.89
C HIS A 18 1.21 -0.33 -9.07
N CYS A 19 1.53 -0.71 -7.83
CA CYS A 19 0.57 -1.33 -6.92
C CYS A 19 -0.09 -0.28 -6.04
N VAL A 20 -1.42 -0.35 -5.92
CA VAL A 20 -2.21 0.53 -5.06
C VAL A 20 -3.07 -0.32 -4.13
N SER A 21 -3.04 -0.01 -2.84
CA SER A 21 -3.93 -0.60 -1.84
C SER A 21 -4.68 0.50 -1.11
N ARG A 22 -5.95 0.26 -0.80
CA ARG A 22 -6.78 1.16 -0.01
C ARG A 22 -7.37 0.41 1.16
N CYS A 23 -7.38 1.03 2.32
CA CYS A 23 -8.09 0.49 3.47
C CYS A 23 -9.60 0.67 3.26
N VAL A 24 -10.36 -0.34 3.61
CA VAL A 24 -11.82 -0.32 3.61
C VAL A 24 -12.33 -0.42 5.05
N ARG A 25 -13.63 -0.23 5.25
CA ARG A 25 -14.30 -0.41 6.56
C ARG A 25 -13.68 0.45 7.69
N ARG A 26 -13.15 1.63 7.38
CA ARG A 26 -12.53 2.56 8.36
C ARG A 26 -11.36 1.95 9.14
N ALA A 27 -10.63 0.98 8.56
CA ALA A 27 -9.46 0.39 9.22
C ALA A 27 -8.21 1.31 9.25
N TRP A 28 -8.25 2.44 8.52
CA TRP A 28 -7.27 3.53 8.44
C TRP A 28 -5.82 3.17 8.81
N LEU A 29 -4.95 2.99 7.81
CA LEU A 29 -3.51 2.78 8.06
C LEU A 29 -2.80 4.06 8.50
N CYS A 30 -3.21 5.21 7.96
CA CYS A 30 -2.73 6.55 8.30
C CYS A 30 -3.85 7.57 8.02
N GLY A 31 -3.73 8.78 8.55
CA GLY A 31 -4.76 9.81 8.50
C GLY A 31 -5.64 9.85 9.75
N GLU A 32 -6.74 10.59 9.66
CA GLU A 32 -7.65 10.86 10.78
C GLU A 32 -9.04 10.32 10.49
N ASP A 33 -9.59 9.58 11.45
CA ASP A 33 -10.98 9.12 11.38
C ASP A 33 -11.94 10.23 11.82
N ARG A 34 -12.51 10.96 10.85
CA ARG A 34 -13.40 12.11 11.09
C ARG A 34 -14.54 11.87 12.08
N LEU A 35 -15.03 10.63 12.20
CA LEU A 35 -16.12 10.28 13.11
C LEU A 35 -15.67 10.11 14.56
N SER A 36 -14.44 9.64 14.81
CA SER A 36 -13.90 9.47 16.17
C SER A 36 -12.87 10.53 16.54
N GLY A 37 -12.39 11.33 15.59
CA GLY A 37 -11.28 12.27 15.75
C GLY A 37 -9.92 11.59 15.96
N LYS A 38 -9.83 10.26 15.81
CA LYS A 38 -8.60 9.52 16.10
C LYS A 38 -7.60 9.62 14.95
N SER A 39 -6.40 10.10 15.25
CA SER A 39 -5.27 10.11 14.32
C SER A 39 -4.48 8.79 14.33
N TYR A 40 -4.15 8.32 13.14
CA TYR A 40 -3.36 7.12 12.86
C TYR A 40 -2.01 7.44 12.21
N ASP A 41 -1.63 8.71 12.12
CA ASP A 41 -0.38 9.12 11.43
C ASP A 41 0.88 8.56 12.10
N HIS A 42 0.82 8.22 13.39
CA HIS A 42 1.90 7.53 14.11
C HIS A 42 2.28 6.16 13.51
N ARG A 43 1.43 5.56 12.67
CA ARG A 43 1.68 4.26 12.02
C ARG A 43 2.38 4.38 10.68
N ARG A 44 2.59 5.61 10.18
CA ARG A 44 3.13 5.84 8.85
C ARG A 44 4.52 5.25 8.69
N ASP A 45 5.40 5.41 9.68
CA ASP A 45 6.75 4.86 9.62
C ASP A 45 6.72 3.33 9.64
N TRP A 46 5.87 2.73 10.48
CA TRP A 46 5.66 1.27 10.53
C TRP A 46 5.18 0.70 9.19
N LEU A 47 4.34 1.44 8.46
CA LEU A 47 3.89 1.03 7.13
C LEU A 47 5.07 0.96 6.15
N VAL A 48 5.96 1.96 6.19
CA VAL A 48 7.12 2.03 5.30
C VAL A 48 8.13 0.94 5.61
N GLU A 49 8.43 0.75 6.90
CA GLU A 49 9.31 -0.32 7.37
C GLU A 49 8.78 -1.70 6.93
N ARG A 50 7.47 -1.94 7.12
CA ARG A 50 6.85 -3.21 6.74
C ARG A 50 6.88 -3.46 5.24
N VAL A 51 6.65 -2.43 4.42
CA VAL A 51 6.72 -2.56 2.95
C VAL A 51 8.15 -2.91 2.51
N ASN A 52 9.16 -2.27 3.09
CA ASN A 52 10.56 -2.55 2.78
C ASN A 52 10.97 -3.96 3.24
N GLU A 53 10.56 -4.38 4.44
CA GLU A 53 10.81 -5.73 4.95
C GLU A 53 10.23 -6.80 4.03
N LEU A 54 8.98 -6.64 3.59
CA LEU A 54 8.34 -7.58 2.67
C LEU A 54 9.04 -7.61 1.31
N ALA A 55 9.48 -6.46 0.79
CA ALA A 55 10.24 -6.40 -0.45
C ALA A 55 11.54 -7.21 -0.35
N LEU A 56 12.26 -7.12 0.77
CA LEU A 56 13.45 -7.94 1.02
C LEU A 56 13.12 -9.43 1.07
N ILE A 57 12.05 -9.82 1.77
CA ILE A 57 11.64 -11.23 1.90
C ILE A 57 11.26 -11.83 0.54
N PHE A 58 10.52 -11.08 -0.29
CA PHE A 58 10.05 -11.57 -1.59
C PHE A 58 11.07 -11.36 -2.73
N GLY A 59 12.22 -10.74 -2.46
CA GLY A 59 13.23 -10.45 -3.49
C GLY A 59 12.79 -9.38 -4.49
N GLU A 60 11.89 -8.49 -4.09
CA GLU A 60 11.36 -7.40 -4.90
C GLU A 60 12.07 -6.08 -4.58
N ARG A 61 12.05 -5.13 -5.53
CA ARG A 61 12.61 -3.78 -5.31
C ARG A 61 11.49 -2.74 -5.28
N VAL A 62 11.39 -2.00 -4.18
CA VAL A 62 10.53 -0.82 -4.10
C VAL A 62 11.27 0.37 -4.70
N LEU A 63 10.79 0.87 -5.85
CA LEU A 63 11.36 2.07 -6.48
C LEU A 63 10.87 3.36 -5.84
N ALA A 64 9.58 3.39 -5.50
CA ALA A 64 8.92 4.52 -4.89
C ALA A 64 7.67 4.03 -4.15
N TYR A 65 7.29 4.74 -3.10
CA TYR A 65 6.02 4.52 -2.40
C TYR A 65 5.37 5.87 -2.09
N ALA A 66 4.05 5.86 -1.99
CA ALA A 66 3.28 7.01 -1.52
C ALA A 66 2.24 6.52 -0.50
N ALA A 67 2.25 7.12 0.69
CA ALA A 67 1.25 6.90 1.72
C ALA A 67 0.34 8.13 1.80
N PHE A 68 -0.88 8.01 1.27
CA PHE A 68 -1.85 9.10 1.28
C PHE A 68 -2.64 9.10 2.59
N ARG A 69 -2.88 10.29 3.16
CA ARG A 69 -3.79 10.45 4.30
C ARG A 69 -5.18 9.97 3.89
N GLN A 70 -5.70 9.02 4.64
CA GLN A 70 -7.02 8.46 4.38
C GLN A 70 -8.04 9.28 5.20
N GLY A 71 -9.11 9.74 4.55
CA GLY A 71 -10.07 10.70 5.15
C GLY A 71 -9.93 12.14 4.63
N GLY A 72 -9.20 12.36 3.53
CA GLY A 72 -9.07 13.65 2.84
C GLY A 72 -9.83 13.74 1.51
N CYS A 73 -11.16 13.75 1.59
CA CYS A 73 -12.12 14.46 0.73
C CYS A 73 -13.45 14.37 1.49
#